data_AF-W1XB12-F1
#
_entry.id   AF-W1XB12-F1
#
_cell.length_a   1.000
_cell.length_b   1.000
_cell.length_c   1.000
_cell.angle_alpha   90.00
_cell.angle_beta   90.00
_cell.angle_gamma   90.00
#
_symmetry.space_group_name_H-M   'P 1'
#
loop_
_entity.id
_entity.type
_entity.pdbx_description
1 polymer ?
#
loop_
_entity_poly.entity_id
_entity_poly.type
_entity_poly.pdbx_seq_one_letter_code
_entity_poly.pdbx_strand_id
1 'polypeptide(L)'
;LQPVRITTREECKIPGLLDDDRQGNDVSAMRVDIGARSYDEVMQAGIRPGDRVTFDTTFQVLPHQRVMGKAFDDRLGCYLLVTLLRELHDAELPAEVWLVASSSEEVGLRGGQTATRAVSPDVAIVLDTACWAKNFDYGAANHRQIGNGPMLVLSDKSLIAPPKLTAWIETVAAEIGVPLQADMFSNGGTDGGAVHLTGTGVPTVVMGPATRHGHCAASIADCRDILQMQQLLSALIQRLTRETVVQLTDFR
;
A
#
# COMPACT_ATOMS: atom_id res chain seq x y z
N LEU A 1 -6.50 -25.18 -3.13
CA LEU A 1 -6.86 -25.14 -1.69
C LEU A 1 -6.10 -24.08 -0.90
N GLN A 2 -6.79 -23.01 -0.48
CA GLN A 2 -6.29 -21.91 0.34
C GLN A 2 -7.20 -21.68 1.56
N PRO A 3 -6.70 -21.62 2.80
CA PRO A 3 -7.52 -21.28 3.96
C PRO A 3 -8.08 -19.85 3.87
N VAL A 4 -9.39 -19.72 4.05
CA VAL A 4 -10.12 -18.45 4.01
C VAL A 4 -11.13 -18.37 5.14
N ARG A 5 -11.66 -17.17 5.35
CA ARG A 5 -12.80 -16.93 6.21
C ARG A 5 -13.82 -16.04 5.52
N ILE A 6 -15.09 -16.37 5.69
CA ILE A 6 -16.23 -15.57 5.28
C ILE A 6 -16.63 -14.72 6.49
N THR A 7 -16.81 -13.41 6.30
CA THR A 7 -17.39 -12.56 7.34
C THR A 7 -18.79 -12.13 6.95
N THR A 8 -19.77 -12.54 7.76
CA THR A 8 -21.20 -12.26 7.55
C THR A 8 -21.56 -10.82 7.86
N ARG A 9 -22.79 -10.43 7.53
CA ARG A 9 -23.39 -9.13 7.90
C ARG A 9 -23.50 -8.92 9.42
N GLU A 10 -23.59 -10.00 10.19
CA GLU A 10 -23.59 -10.00 11.66
C GLU A 10 -22.15 -10.10 12.24
N GLU A 11 -21.13 -9.92 11.40
CA GLU A 11 -19.69 -9.96 11.75
C GLU A 11 -19.15 -11.30 12.32
N CYS A 12 -19.95 -12.37 12.27
CA CYS A 12 -19.49 -13.75 12.49
C CYS A 12 -18.46 -14.15 11.42
N LYS A 13 -17.42 -14.89 11.84
CA LYS A 13 -16.34 -15.38 10.97
C LYS A 13 -16.42 -16.91 10.84
N ILE A 14 -16.67 -17.38 9.62
CA ILE A 14 -16.79 -18.81 9.32
C ILE A 14 -15.54 -19.22 8.52
N PRO A 15 -14.67 -20.09 9.06
CA PRO A 15 -13.50 -20.59 8.33
C PRO A 15 -13.92 -21.56 7.22
N GLY A 16 -13.12 -21.65 6.16
CA GLY A 16 -13.34 -22.57 5.06
C GLY A 16 -12.10 -22.72 4.18
N LEU A 17 -12.21 -23.57 3.18
CA LEU A 17 -11.14 -23.85 2.22
C LEU A 17 -11.57 -23.41 0.83
N LEU A 18 -10.85 -22.45 0.25
CA LEU A 18 -11.07 -21.98 -1.11
C LEU A 18 -10.36 -22.93 -2.09
N ASP A 19 -11.11 -23.46 -3.04
CA ASP A 19 -10.56 -24.18 -4.19
C ASP A 19 -11.01 -23.57 -5.50
N ASP A 20 -10.30 -23.93 -6.57
CA ASP A 20 -10.54 -23.41 -7.90
C ASP A 20 -10.42 -24.48 -8.98
N ASP A 21 -11.08 -24.24 -10.11
CA ASP A 21 -10.88 -25.01 -11.33
C ASP A 21 -9.81 -24.31 -12.18
N ARG A 22 -8.63 -24.93 -12.25
CA ARG A 22 -7.50 -24.41 -13.05
C ARG A 22 -7.46 -25.03 -14.45
N GLN A 23 -7.59 -24.19 -15.48
CA GLN A 23 -7.41 -24.59 -16.88
C GLN A 23 -6.29 -23.76 -17.51
N GLY A 24 -5.13 -24.38 -17.73
CA GLY A 24 -3.93 -23.65 -18.19
C GLY A 24 -3.49 -22.61 -17.15
N ASN A 25 -3.48 -21.34 -17.55
CA ASN A 25 -3.14 -20.21 -16.69
C ASN A 25 -4.37 -19.57 -16.03
N ASP A 26 -5.58 -19.95 -16.44
CA ASP A 26 -6.81 -19.36 -15.93
C ASP A 26 -7.31 -20.11 -14.70
N VAL A 27 -7.68 -19.34 -13.69
CA VAL A 27 -8.30 -19.81 -12.46
C VAL A 27 -9.74 -19.33 -12.46
N SER A 28 -10.71 -20.24 -12.44
CA SER A 28 -12.13 -19.92 -12.52
C SER A 28 -12.96 -20.79 -11.60
N ALA A 29 -14.27 -20.51 -11.53
CA ALA A 29 -15.23 -21.30 -10.76
C ALA A 29 -14.85 -21.55 -9.28
N MET A 30 -14.20 -20.57 -8.65
CA MET A 30 -13.75 -20.70 -7.27
C MET A 30 -14.92 -20.98 -6.31
N ARG A 31 -14.70 -21.88 -5.34
CA ARG A 31 -15.68 -22.25 -4.32
C ARG A 31 -15.03 -22.27 -2.95
N VAL A 32 -15.76 -21.80 -1.94
CA VAL A 32 -15.36 -21.95 -0.53
C VAL A 32 -16.15 -23.12 0.06
N ASP A 33 -15.43 -24.12 0.54
CA ASP A 33 -16.00 -25.23 1.29
C ASP A 33 -15.95 -24.91 2.80
N ILE A 34 -17.12 -24.92 3.44
CA ILE A 34 -17.28 -24.78 4.89
C ILE A 34 -17.73 -26.10 5.56
N GLY A 35 -17.76 -27.20 4.80
CA GLY A 35 -18.27 -28.51 5.23
C GLY A 35 -19.79 -28.67 5.12
N ALA A 36 -20.50 -27.68 4.55
CA ALA A 36 -21.95 -27.72 4.41
C ALA A 36 -22.39 -28.70 3.31
N ARG A 37 -23.47 -29.45 3.57
CA ARG A 37 -24.04 -30.45 2.64
C ARG A 37 -25.36 -30.01 2.03
N SER A 38 -25.87 -28.86 2.43
CA SER A 38 -27.12 -28.28 1.92
C SER A 38 -27.05 -26.76 1.87
N TYR A 39 -27.91 -26.17 1.04
CA TYR A 39 -28.10 -24.72 1.01
C TYR A 39 -28.54 -24.17 2.37
N ASP A 40 -29.43 -24.89 3.05
CA ASP A 40 -29.96 -24.48 4.36
C ASP A 40 -28.87 -24.41 5.43
N GLU A 41 -27.91 -25.34 5.44
CA GLU A 41 -26.76 -25.28 6.35
C GLU A 41 -25.91 -24.01 6.15
N VAL A 42 -25.69 -23.59 4.90
CA VAL A 42 -24.99 -22.33 4.59
C VAL A 42 -25.82 -21.13 5.07
N MET A 43 -27.14 -21.16 4.87
CA MET A 43 -28.03 -20.10 5.31
C MET A 43 -28.10 -19.97 6.84
N GLN A 44 -28.10 -21.11 7.55
CA GLN A 44 -28.07 -21.20 9.01
C GLN A 44 -26.76 -20.67 9.60
N ALA A 45 -25.64 -20.82 8.89
CA ALA A 45 -24.36 -20.22 9.25
C ALA A 45 -24.32 -18.68 9.08
N GLY A 46 -25.41 -18.07 8.60
CA GLY A 46 -25.54 -16.61 8.42
C GLY A 46 -24.91 -16.08 7.12
N ILE A 47 -24.38 -16.94 6.27
CA ILE A 47 -23.70 -16.54 5.03
C ILE A 47 -24.72 -16.11 3.97
N ARG A 48 -24.46 -14.98 3.29
CA ARG A 48 -25.30 -14.42 2.23
C ARG A 48 -24.45 -13.93 1.04
N PRO A 49 -25.05 -13.82 -0.17
CA PRO A 49 -24.40 -13.13 -1.28
C PRO A 49 -23.96 -11.71 -0.89
N GLY A 50 -22.74 -11.35 -1.27
CA GLY A 50 -22.10 -10.08 -0.93
C GLY A 50 -21.20 -10.12 0.32
N ASP A 51 -21.22 -11.21 1.10
CA ASP A 51 -20.33 -11.36 2.24
C ASP A 51 -18.86 -11.41 1.80
N ARG A 52 -17.99 -10.73 2.55
CA ARG A 52 -16.56 -10.65 2.21
C ARG A 52 -15.85 -11.95 2.56
N VAL A 53 -14.98 -12.39 1.66
CA VAL A 53 -14.08 -13.53 1.86
C VAL A 53 -12.65 -13.02 1.89
N THR A 54 -11.88 -13.42 2.90
CA THR A 54 -10.47 -13.05 3.02
C THR A 54 -9.62 -14.27 3.37
N PHE A 55 -8.36 -14.30 2.96
CA PHE A 55 -7.39 -15.28 3.45
C PHE A 55 -7.40 -15.36 4.97
N ASP A 56 -7.34 -16.57 5.52
CA ASP A 56 -7.34 -16.80 6.96
C ASP A 56 -5.92 -16.86 7.54
N THR A 57 -5.18 -15.78 7.30
CA THR A 57 -3.79 -15.67 7.69
C THR A 57 -3.66 -15.01 9.05
N THR A 58 -2.95 -15.66 9.97
CA THR A 58 -2.50 -15.08 11.24
C THR A 58 -1.17 -14.36 11.03
N PHE A 59 -1.05 -13.15 11.59
CA PHE A 59 0.20 -12.39 11.57
C PHE A 59 1.29 -13.11 12.37
N GLN A 60 2.51 -13.11 11.83
CA GLN A 60 3.65 -13.79 12.44
C GLN A 60 4.89 -12.91 12.40
N VAL A 61 5.67 -12.95 13.47
CA VAL A 61 7.04 -12.40 13.49
C VAL A 61 7.98 -13.46 12.94
N LEU A 62 8.87 -13.05 12.05
CA LEU A 62 9.92 -13.86 11.47
C LEU A 62 11.29 -13.51 12.09
N PRO A 63 12.28 -14.41 11.99
CA PRO A 63 13.65 -14.13 12.41
C PRO A 63 14.23 -12.87 11.74
N HIS A 64 15.17 -12.21 12.42
CA HIS A 64 15.87 -11.01 11.93
C HIS A 64 14.93 -9.81 11.68
N GLN A 65 13.98 -9.59 12.58
CA GLN A 65 13.10 -8.41 12.59
C GLN A 65 12.31 -8.25 11.29
N ARG A 66 11.70 -9.36 10.85
CA ARG A 66 10.78 -9.36 9.71
C ARG A 66 9.41 -9.79 10.16
N VAL A 67 8.41 -9.46 9.36
CA VAL A 67 7.01 -9.78 9.65
C VAL A 67 6.36 -10.43 8.46
N MET A 68 5.36 -11.28 8.71
CA MET A 68 4.60 -11.98 7.70
C MET A 68 3.11 -11.89 8.01
N GLY A 69 2.31 -11.61 6.99
CA GLY A 69 0.86 -11.53 7.14
C GLY A 69 0.17 -11.23 5.82
N LYS A 70 -1.16 -11.34 5.81
CA LYS A 70 -1.98 -10.95 4.66
C LYS A 70 -2.16 -9.43 4.60
N ALA A 71 -2.44 -8.93 3.39
CA ALA A 71 -2.83 -7.54 3.14
C ALA A 71 -1.79 -6.54 3.66
N PHE A 72 -0.49 -6.83 3.55
CA PHE A 72 0.52 -5.79 3.75
C PHE A 72 0.35 -4.66 2.75
N ASP A 73 -0.08 -5.00 1.54
CA ASP A 73 -0.81 -4.14 0.63
C ASP A 73 -2.27 -3.94 1.10
N ASP A 74 -2.69 -2.77 1.56
CA ASP A 74 -1.85 -1.64 2.03
C ASP A 74 -2.02 -1.38 3.54
N ARG A 75 -2.00 -2.45 4.36
CA ARG A 75 -1.99 -2.27 5.83
C ARG A 75 -0.67 -1.71 6.34
N LEU A 76 0.41 -1.79 5.56
CA LEU A 76 1.66 -1.12 5.91
C LEU A 76 1.55 0.40 5.75
N GLY A 77 0.97 0.91 4.67
CA GLY A 77 0.62 2.34 4.55
C GLY A 77 -0.34 2.79 5.65
N CYS A 78 -1.40 2.02 5.92
CA CYS A 78 -2.30 2.31 7.05
C CYS A 78 -1.57 2.37 8.41
N TYR A 79 -0.62 1.46 8.65
CA TYR A 79 0.20 1.47 9.86
C TYR A 79 1.03 2.74 9.96
N LEU A 80 1.66 3.18 8.86
CA LEU A 80 2.45 4.41 8.78
C LEU A 80 1.60 5.66 9.07
N LEU A 81 0.36 5.72 8.58
CA LEU A 81 -0.56 6.82 8.92
C LEU A 81 -0.81 6.91 10.43
N VAL A 82 -1.02 5.76 11.10
CA VAL A 82 -1.25 5.72 12.55
C VAL A 82 0.00 6.13 13.33
N THR A 83 1.19 5.70 12.90
CA THR A 83 2.42 6.06 13.60
C THR A 83 2.79 7.53 13.41
N LEU A 84 2.58 8.09 12.22
CA LEU A 84 2.73 9.53 11.97
C LEU A 84 1.77 10.36 12.82
N LEU A 85 0.50 9.96 12.90
CA LEU A 85 -0.47 10.64 13.77
C LEU A 85 0.02 10.65 15.23
N ARG A 86 0.51 9.52 15.73
CA ARG A 86 1.03 9.42 17.11
C ARG A 86 2.32 10.21 17.33
N GLU A 87 3.16 10.34 16.31
CA GLU A 87 4.43 11.06 16.41
C GLU A 87 4.23 12.59 16.34
N LEU A 88 3.30 13.03 15.48
CA LEU A 88 3.18 14.44 15.08
C LEU A 88 1.96 15.16 15.66
N HIS A 89 1.13 14.52 16.51
CA HIS A 89 -0.14 15.12 16.96
C HIS A 89 0.01 16.48 17.67
N ASP A 90 1.11 16.70 18.40
CA ASP A 90 1.40 17.96 19.10
C ASP A 90 2.55 18.74 18.45
N ALA A 91 3.01 18.33 17.26
CA ALA A 91 4.09 19.00 16.56
C ALA A 91 3.62 20.30 15.91
N GLU A 92 4.44 21.35 16.02
CA GLU A 92 4.27 22.56 15.21
C GLU A 92 4.85 22.32 13.82
N LEU A 93 3.99 22.33 12.79
CA LEU A 93 4.35 21.93 11.42
C LEU A 93 4.29 23.11 10.45
N PRO A 94 5.17 23.16 9.43
CA PRO A 94 5.14 24.19 8.40
C PRO A 94 4.02 23.99 7.36
N ALA A 95 3.26 22.90 7.47
CA ALA A 95 2.17 22.52 6.57
C ALA A 95 0.97 21.98 7.35
N GLU A 96 -0.22 22.13 6.77
CA GLU A 96 -1.42 21.40 7.21
C GLU A 96 -1.39 20.00 6.60
N VAL A 97 -1.41 18.97 7.46
CA VAL A 97 -1.24 17.57 7.04
C VAL A 97 -2.55 16.82 7.18
N TRP A 98 -3.01 16.24 6.07
CA TRP A 98 -4.16 15.35 6.03
C TRP A 98 -3.70 13.90 5.86
N LEU A 99 -3.96 13.07 6.88
CA LEU A 99 -3.69 11.63 6.84
C LEU A 99 -4.94 10.90 6.32
N VAL A 100 -4.85 10.33 5.12
CA VAL A 100 -6.01 9.78 4.40
C VAL A 100 -5.86 8.29 4.19
N ALA A 101 -6.83 7.51 4.70
CA ALA A 101 -7.01 6.11 4.33
C ALA A 101 -8.14 6.01 3.30
N SER A 102 -7.79 5.83 2.02
CA SER A 102 -8.75 5.80 0.92
C SER A 102 -9.53 4.47 0.87
N SER A 103 -10.73 4.49 0.27
CA SER A 103 -11.54 3.28 0.08
C SER A 103 -11.32 2.68 -1.31
N SER A 104 -11.33 1.35 -1.42
CA SER A 104 -11.56 0.67 -2.70
C SER A 104 -10.55 0.98 -3.81
N GLU A 105 -9.27 1.14 -3.47
CA GLU A 105 -8.17 1.30 -4.43
C GLU A 105 -8.08 0.05 -5.34
N GLU A 106 -8.07 -1.15 -4.75
CA GLU A 106 -7.89 -2.46 -5.42
C GLU A 106 -8.89 -2.77 -6.54
N VAL A 107 -9.97 -1.98 -6.66
CA VAL A 107 -11.00 -2.10 -7.71
C VAL A 107 -11.06 -0.90 -8.64
N GLY A 108 -9.97 -0.12 -8.69
CA GLY A 108 -9.73 0.96 -9.66
C GLY A 108 -9.58 2.35 -9.05
N LEU A 109 -8.74 2.52 -8.03
CA LEU A 109 -8.28 3.82 -7.50
C LEU A 109 -9.42 4.74 -7.01
N ARG A 110 -10.54 4.14 -6.58
CA ARG A 110 -11.82 4.85 -6.49
C ARG A 110 -11.83 5.89 -5.38
N GLY A 111 -11.39 5.49 -4.19
CA GLY A 111 -11.37 6.36 -3.01
C GLY A 111 -10.29 7.42 -3.09
N GLY A 112 -9.15 7.16 -3.74
CA GLY A 112 -8.13 8.18 -3.98
C GLY A 112 -8.69 9.37 -4.76
N GLN A 113 -9.56 9.11 -5.74
CA GLN A 113 -10.21 10.15 -6.53
C GLN A 113 -11.21 11.00 -5.73
N THR A 114 -11.99 10.40 -4.83
CA THR A 114 -13.00 11.13 -4.05
C THR A 114 -12.40 11.84 -2.85
N ALA A 115 -11.46 11.19 -2.14
CA ALA A 115 -10.80 11.76 -0.97
C ALA A 115 -9.94 12.97 -1.35
N THR A 116 -9.18 12.90 -2.44
CA THR A 116 -8.34 14.02 -2.91
C THR A 116 -9.19 15.24 -3.28
N ARG A 117 -10.39 15.06 -3.84
CA ARG A 117 -11.29 16.20 -4.09
C ARG A 117 -11.81 16.82 -2.80
N ALA A 118 -12.11 16.00 -1.80
CA ALA A 118 -12.59 16.48 -0.51
C ALA A 118 -11.50 17.27 0.26
N VAL A 119 -10.25 16.82 0.18
CA VAL A 119 -9.10 17.47 0.85
C VAL A 119 -8.54 18.64 0.03
N SER A 120 -8.46 18.49 -1.29
CA SER A 120 -7.84 19.44 -2.23
C SER A 120 -6.39 19.82 -1.85
N PRO A 121 -5.46 18.85 -1.79
CA PRO A 121 -4.08 19.09 -1.34
C PRO A 121 -3.21 19.83 -2.37
N ASP A 122 -2.23 20.59 -1.89
CA ASP A 122 -1.19 21.24 -2.72
C ASP A 122 -0.10 20.26 -3.20
N VAL A 123 0.18 19.21 -2.41
CA VAL A 123 1.14 18.13 -2.70
C VAL A 123 0.58 16.83 -2.10
N ALA A 124 0.77 15.70 -2.76
CA ALA A 124 0.36 14.40 -2.26
C ALA A 124 1.51 13.38 -2.23
N ILE A 125 1.60 12.63 -1.14
CA ILE A 125 2.45 11.44 -1.03
C ILE A 125 1.52 10.24 -0.87
N VAL A 126 1.49 9.36 -1.87
CA VAL A 126 0.72 8.12 -1.84
C VAL A 126 1.61 7.02 -1.27
N LEU A 127 1.09 6.30 -0.28
CA LEU A 127 1.76 5.14 0.30
C LEU A 127 1.26 3.88 -0.38
N ASP A 128 2.18 3.04 -0.83
CA ASP A 128 1.87 1.76 -1.44
C ASP A 128 3.06 0.79 -1.32
N THR A 129 2.83 -0.50 -1.53
CA THR A 129 3.86 -1.55 -1.54
C THR A 129 3.89 -2.32 -2.85
N ALA A 130 5.02 -2.93 -3.14
CA ALA A 130 5.22 -3.76 -4.31
C ALA A 130 6.25 -4.83 -4.00
N CYS A 131 6.15 -5.93 -4.75
CA CYS A 131 7.12 -7.01 -4.69
C CYS A 131 7.75 -7.28 -6.07
N TRP A 132 8.92 -7.90 -6.04
CA TRP A 132 9.61 -8.35 -7.25
C TRP A 132 9.17 -9.76 -7.65
N ALA A 133 8.85 -9.96 -8.92
CA ALA A 133 8.33 -11.24 -9.41
C ALA A 133 9.32 -12.40 -9.20
N LYS A 134 10.63 -12.15 -9.33
CA LYS A 134 11.69 -13.14 -9.05
C LYS A 134 12.16 -12.99 -7.60
N ASN A 135 11.36 -13.50 -6.65
CA ASN A 135 11.47 -13.21 -5.20
C ASN A 135 12.88 -13.31 -4.57
N PHE A 136 13.78 -14.13 -5.12
CA PHE A 136 15.14 -14.35 -4.61
C PHE A 136 16.24 -13.82 -5.53
N ASP A 137 15.89 -13.05 -6.56
CA ASP A 137 16.82 -12.30 -7.39
C ASP A 137 17.20 -11.00 -6.67
N TYR A 138 18.43 -10.93 -6.16
CA TYR A 138 18.98 -9.74 -5.50
C TYR A 138 19.94 -8.96 -6.41
N GLY A 139 19.87 -9.20 -7.73
CA GLY A 139 20.65 -8.46 -8.70
C GLY A 139 20.24 -6.99 -8.80
N ALA A 140 21.04 -6.21 -9.52
CA ALA A 140 20.86 -4.76 -9.67
C ALA A 140 19.53 -4.33 -10.31
N ALA A 141 18.80 -5.25 -10.95
CA ALA A 141 17.49 -4.96 -11.53
C ALA A 141 16.34 -4.97 -10.51
N ASN A 142 16.53 -5.59 -9.33
CA ASN A 142 15.51 -5.65 -8.31
C ASN A 142 15.63 -4.45 -7.36
N HIS A 143 14.74 -3.47 -7.52
CA HIS A 143 14.62 -2.29 -6.66
C HIS A 143 13.48 -2.43 -5.63
N ARG A 144 13.07 -3.66 -5.32
CA ARG A 144 12.03 -4.01 -4.34
C ARG A 144 12.56 -5.01 -3.32
N GLN A 145 13.81 -4.85 -2.90
CA GLN A 145 14.46 -5.75 -1.96
C GLN A 145 14.13 -5.32 -0.54
N ILE A 146 13.43 -6.18 0.21
CA ILE A 146 13.20 -5.93 1.63
C ILE A 146 14.53 -5.83 2.39
N GLY A 147 14.65 -4.85 3.27
CA GLY A 147 15.85 -4.49 4.01
C GLY A 147 16.75 -3.48 3.30
N ASN A 148 16.50 -3.10 2.05
CA ASN A 148 17.34 -2.11 1.34
C ASN A 148 16.79 -0.68 1.41
N GLY A 149 15.84 -0.42 2.32
CA GLY A 149 15.21 0.89 2.51
C GLY A 149 13.93 1.07 1.70
N PRO A 150 13.20 2.16 1.92
CA PRO A 150 11.94 2.41 1.24
C PRO A 150 12.09 2.56 -0.28
N MET A 151 11.02 2.22 -1.00
CA MET A 151 10.93 2.47 -2.43
C MET A 151 10.51 3.92 -2.69
N LEU A 152 11.14 4.53 -3.69
CA LEU A 152 10.69 5.76 -4.33
C LEU A 152 10.27 5.41 -5.76
N VAL A 153 8.97 5.47 -6.05
CA VAL A 153 8.44 5.03 -7.34
C VAL A 153 8.58 6.17 -8.35
N LEU A 154 9.45 6.00 -9.33
CA LEU A 154 9.67 6.99 -10.39
C LEU A 154 8.51 6.99 -11.39
N SER A 155 7.93 5.83 -11.65
CA SER A 155 6.76 5.69 -12.53
C SER A 155 6.01 4.38 -12.31
N ASP A 156 4.71 4.42 -12.52
CA ASP A 156 3.85 3.24 -12.73
C ASP A 156 2.98 3.44 -13.99
N LYS A 157 1.99 2.56 -14.25
CA LYS A 157 1.12 2.70 -15.44
C LYS A 157 0.23 3.95 -15.43
N SER A 158 0.09 4.59 -14.29
CA SER A 158 -0.89 5.64 -14.00
C SER A 158 -0.26 6.97 -13.62
N LEU A 159 0.99 7.00 -13.15
CA LEU A 159 1.71 8.20 -12.74
C LEU A 159 3.19 8.13 -13.16
N ILE A 160 3.73 9.26 -13.64
CA ILE A 160 5.17 9.53 -13.68
C ILE A 160 5.45 10.63 -12.65
N ALA A 161 6.30 10.34 -11.66
CA ALA A 161 6.54 11.26 -10.57
C ALA A 161 7.28 12.53 -11.06
N PRO A 162 6.94 13.74 -10.57
CA PRO A 162 7.64 14.96 -10.96
C PRO A 162 9.12 14.93 -10.56
N PRO A 163 10.08 15.16 -11.48
CA PRO A 163 11.51 15.08 -11.17
C PRO A 163 11.97 16.03 -10.05
N LYS A 164 11.35 17.21 -9.95
CA LYS A 164 11.63 18.16 -8.86
C LYS A 164 11.27 17.59 -7.49
N LEU A 165 10.12 16.90 -7.40
CA LEU A 165 9.63 16.30 -6.17
C LEU A 165 10.49 15.10 -5.76
N THR A 166 10.82 14.21 -6.69
CA THR A 166 11.68 13.06 -6.41
C THR A 166 13.08 13.48 -5.97
N ALA A 167 13.70 14.46 -6.64
CA ALA A 167 15.02 14.96 -6.29
C ALA A 167 15.06 15.63 -4.90
N TRP A 168 14.00 16.36 -4.53
CA TRP A 168 13.88 16.93 -3.19
C TRP A 168 13.77 15.83 -2.12
N ILE A 169 12.96 14.80 -2.36
CA ILE A 169 12.84 13.65 -1.47
C ILE A 169 14.18 12.92 -1.30
N GLU A 170 14.91 12.68 -2.39
CA GLU A 170 16.23 12.05 -2.37
C GLU A 170 17.23 12.88 -1.54
N THR A 171 17.17 14.20 -1.64
CA THR A 171 18.00 15.11 -0.84
C THR A 171 17.68 14.95 0.65
N VAL A 172 16.40 15.00 1.03
CA VAL A 172 15.99 14.83 2.43
C VAL A 172 16.36 13.43 2.95
N ALA A 173 16.16 12.38 2.16
CA ALA A 173 16.52 11.02 2.53
C ALA A 173 18.04 10.88 2.77
N ALA A 174 18.86 11.46 1.90
CA ALA A 174 20.31 11.49 2.05
C ALA A 174 20.76 12.23 3.32
N GLU A 175 20.14 13.38 3.63
CA GLU A 175 20.44 14.16 4.84
C GLU A 175 20.18 13.39 6.13
N ILE A 176 19.10 12.59 6.18
CA ILE A 176 18.73 11.82 7.37
C ILE A 176 19.30 10.38 7.37
N GLY A 177 20.08 10.01 6.34
CA GLY A 177 20.71 8.71 6.22
C GLY A 177 19.75 7.55 5.91
N VAL A 178 18.62 7.82 5.24
CA VAL A 178 17.67 6.79 4.79
C VAL A 178 18.00 6.40 3.35
N PRO A 179 18.40 5.14 3.07
CA PRO A 179 18.59 4.67 1.70
C PRO A 179 17.24 4.53 1.00
N LEU A 180 17.23 4.79 -0.31
CA LEU A 180 16.05 4.64 -1.17
C LEU A 180 16.31 3.68 -2.31
N GLN A 181 15.27 2.95 -2.70
CA GLN A 181 15.26 2.13 -3.91
C GLN A 181 14.38 2.83 -4.96
N ALA A 182 15.01 3.45 -5.95
CA ALA A 182 14.28 4.06 -7.07
C ALA A 182 13.71 2.94 -7.97
N ASP A 183 12.39 2.80 -8.00
CA ASP A 183 11.72 1.69 -8.70
C ASP A 183 10.75 2.17 -9.78
N MET A 184 10.46 1.29 -10.73
CA MET A 184 9.50 1.51 -11.81
C MET A 184 8.57 0.32 -11.97
N PHE A 185 7.27 0.56 -11.92
CA PHE A 185 6.27 -0.50 -12.08
C PHE A 185 5.97 -0.66 -13.58
N SER A 186 6.41 -1.77 -14.17
CA SER A 186 6.08 -2.09 -15.56
C SER A 186 4.63 -2.55 -15.74
N ASN A 187 4.02 -3.05 -14.67
CA ASN A 187 2.63 -3.51 -14.58
C ASN A 187 2.00 -2.94 -13.30
N GLY A 188 0.68 -2.77 -13.29
CA GLY A 188 -0.04 -2.17 -12.16
C GLY A 188 0.01 -0.65 -12.18
N GLY A 189 -1.01 -0.03 -11.60
CA GLY A 189 -1.06 1.39 -11.26
C GLY A 189 -1.38 1.52 -9.77
N THR A 190 -1.29 2.72 -9.25
CA THR A 190 -1.48 3.02 -7.82
C THR A 190 -2.45 4.17 -7.65
N ASP A 191 -2.87 4.47 -6.41
CA ASP A 191 -3.71 5.64 -6.12
C ASP A 191 -3.10 6.95 -6.65
N GLY A 192 -1.78 7.02 -6.84
CA GLY A 192 -1.07 8.16 -7.43
C GLY A 192 -1.63 8.60 -8.79
N GLY A 193 -2.10 7.66 -9.61
CA GLY A 193 -2.73 7.93 -10.89
C GLY A 193 -4.02 8.75 -10.79
N ALA A 194 -4.89 8.40 -9.85
CA ALA A 194 -6.15 9.12 -9.64
C ALA A 194 -5.94 10.45 -8.90
N VAL A 195 -5.03 10.47 -7.93
CA VAL A 195 -4.74 11.64 -7.09
C VAL A 195 -4.15 12.78 -7.92
N HIS A 196 -3.10 12.52 -8.71
CA HIS A 196 -2.38 13.59 -9.41
C HIS A 196 -3.20 14.30 -10.50
N LEU A 197 -4.21 13.65 -11.06
CA LEU A 197 -5.12 14.22 -12.07
C LEU A 197 -6.31 14.98 -11.46
N THR A 198 -6.37 15.10 -10.14
CA THR A 198 -7.49 15.79 -9.48
C THR A 198 -7.39 17.31 -9.71
N GLY A 199 -8.53 17.93 -10.03
CA GLY A 199 -8.61 19.38 -10.23
C GLY A 199 -7.79 19.84 -11.42
N THR A 200 -6.88 20.79 -11.19
CA THR A 200 -5.92 21.28 -12.20
C THR A 200 -4.58 20.56 -12.16
N GLY A 201 -4.49 19.46 -11.42
CA GLY A 201 -3.28 18.68 -11.20
C GLY A 201 -2.70 18.86 -9.80
N VAL A 202 -2.23 17.77 -9.21
CA VAL A 202 -1.59 17.73 -7.89
C VAL A 202 -0.20 17.08 -8.03
N PRO A 203 0.90 17.77 -7.68
CA PRO A 203 2.22 17.14 -7.58
C PRO A 203 2.16 15.93 -6.64
N THR A 204 2.40 14.74 -7.19
CA THR A 204 2.19 13.48 -6.50
C THR A 204 3.37 12.55 -6.70
N VAL A 205 3.72 11.80 -5.65
CA VAL A 205 4.71 10.71 -5.69
C VAL A 205 4.17 9.50 -4.96
N VAL A 206 4.63 8.31 -5.35
CA VAL A 206 4.32 7.06 -4.65
C VAL A 206 5.58 6.54 -3.98
N MET A 207 5.45 6.09 -2.74
CA MET A 207 6.56 5.55 -1.96
C MET A 207 6.06 4.58 -0.89
N GLY A 208 6.93 3.68 -0.43
CA GLY A 208 6.57 2.78 0.66
C GLY A 208 7.56 1.64 0.84
N PRO A 209 7.36 0.81 1.88
CA PRO A 209 8.22 -0.33 2.13
C PRO A 209 8.02 -1.40 1.04
N ALA A 210 9.12 -1.99 0.57
CA ALA A 210 9.06 -3.16 -0.30
C ALA A 210 8.47 -4.36 0.45
N THR A 211 7.85 -5.27 -0.28
CA THR A 211 7.41 -6.58 0.23
C THR A 211 7.95 -7.72 -0.61
N ARG A 212 7.97 -8.92 -0.04
CA ARG A 212 8.03 -10.17 -0.80
C ARG A 212 6.65 -10.77 -0.87
N HIS A 213 6.30 -11.26 -2.05
CA HIS A 213 4.95 -11.73 -2.38
C HIS A 213 3.90 -10.62 -2.23
N GLY A 214 2.76 -10.79 -2.87
CA GLY A 214 1.68 -9.81 -2.88
C GLY A 214 0.42 -10.45 -3.43
N HIS A 215 -0.73 -9.87 -3.09
CA HIS A 215 -2.05 -10.33 -3.58
C HIS A 215 -2.29 -11.83 -3.34
N CYS A 216 -1.83 -12.33 -2.21
CA CYS A 216 -1.93 -13.73 -1.82
C CYS A 216 -2.11 -13.88 -0.30
N ALA A 217 -2.05 -15.11 0.21
CA ALA A 217 -2.27 -15.38 1.62
C ALA A 217 -1.28 -14.66 2.55
N ALA A 218 -0.04 -14.42 2.12
CA ALA A 218 0.93 -13.71 2.96
C ALA A 218 2.00 -12.99 2.13
N SER A 219 2.32 -11.77 2.58
CA SER A 219 3.52 -11.04 2.20
C SER A 219 4.52 -11.02 3.36
N ILE A 220 5.78 -10.76 3.05
CA ILE A 220 6.84 -10.56 4.04
C ILE A 220 7.41 -9.15 3.90
N ALA A 221 7.61 -8.45 5.01
CA ALA A 221 8.20 -7.12 5.07
C ALA A 221 9.33 -7.08 6.10
N ASP A 222 10.27 -6.15 5.91
CA ASP A 222 11.36 -5.89 6.85
C ASP A 222 10.99 -4.73 7.79
N CYS A 223 11.12 -4.92 9.09
CA CYS A 223 10.75 -3.88 10.06
C CYS A 223 11.62 -2.62 9.93
N ARG A 224 12.87 -2.75 9.46
CA ARG A 224 13.75 -1.59 9.27
C ARG A 224 13.23 -0.69 8.16
N ASP A 225 12.78 -1.25 7.04
CA ASP A 225 12.24 -0.47 5.93
C ASP A 225 10.98 0.31 6.37
N ILE A 226 10.11 -0.31 7.17
CA ILE A 226 8.91 0.35 7.72
C ILE A 226 9.29 1.53 8.61
N LEU A 227 10.26 1.35 9.51
CA LEU A 227 10.74 2.42 10.41
C LEU A 227 11.45 3.54 9.64
N GLN A 228 12.24 3.21 8.62
CA GLN A 228 12.90 4.19 7.76
C GLN A 228 11.90 4.97 6.92
N MET A 229 10.81 4.34 6.46
CA MET A 229 9.73 5.03 5.77
C MET A 229 9.03 6.02 6.72
N GLN A 230 8.73 5.62 7.95
CA GLN A 230 8.17 6.54 8.96
C GLN A 230 9.10 7.73 9.21
N GLN A 231 10.40 7.46 9.41
CA GLN A 231 11.42 8.50 9.62
C GLN A 231 11.47 9.49 8.44
N LEU A 232 11.43 8.98 7.21
CA LEU A 232 11.44 9.81 6.01
C LEU A 232 10.16 10.65 5.90
N LEU A 233 8.98 10.07 6.10
CA LEU A 233 7.71 10.80 6.03
C LEU A 233 7.66 11.95 7.04
N SER A 234 8.05 11.68 8.30
CA SER A 234 8.15 12.71 9.34
C SER A 234 9.12 13.83 8.94
N ALA A 235 10.30 13.48 8.40
CA ALA A 235 11.30 14.44 7.96
C ALA A 235 10.85 15.30 6.78
N LEU A 236 10.12 14.72 5.82
CA LEU A 236 9.54 15.43 4.67
C LEU A 236 8.48 16.42 5.14
N ILE A 237 7.55 15.98 6.00
CA ILE A 237 6.48 16.82 6.55
C ILE A 237 7.06 18.05 7.28
N GLN A 238 8.08 17.86 8.12
CA GLN A 238 8.73 18.95 8.86
C GLN A 238 9.51 19.95 7.98
N ARG A 239 9.75 19.61 6.70
CA ARG A 239 10.48 20.46 5.73
C ARG A 239 9.59 21.02 4.61
N LEU A 240 8.30 20.69 4.60
CA LEU A 240 7.40 21.05 3.51
C LEU A 240 6.82 22.46 3.69
N THR A 241 7.66 23.50 3.57
CA THR A 241 7.19 24.90 3.70
C THR A 241 6.44 25.37 2.45
N ARG A 242 5.73 26.50 2.57
CA ARG A 242 5.09 27.16 1.42
C ARG A 242 6.10 27.44 0.31
N GLU A 243 7.28 27.95 0.64
CA GLU A 243 8.35 28.26 -0.31
C GLU A 243 8.86 27.01 -1.01
N THR A 244 9.03 25.91 -0.28
CA THR A 244 9.40 24.61 -0.85
C THR A 244 8.36 24.17 -1.90
N VAL A 245 7.06 24.19 -1.55
CA VAL A 245 6.00 23.79 -2.49
C VAL A 245 5.96 24.68 -3.73
N VAL A 246 6.14 25.99 -3.58
CA VAL A 246 6.20 26.93 -4.72
C VAL A 246 7.39 26.62 -5.63
N GLN A 247 8.58 26.34 -5.07
CA GLN A 247 9.75 26.00 -5.88
C GLN A 247 9.59 24.68 -6.64
N LEU A 248 8.94 23.70 -6.02
CA LEU A 248 8.64 22.40 -6.64
C LEU A 248 7.61 22.51 -7.77
N THR A 249 6.80 23.57 -7.79
CA THR A 249 5.70 23.79 -8.76
C THR A 249 5.90 24.98 -9.70
N ASP A 250 7.04 25.67 -9.64
CA ASP A 250 7.37 26.72 -10.59
C ASP A 250 7.90 26.15 -11.91
N PHE A 251 7.23 26.41 -13.02
CA PHE A 251 7.60 25.92 -14.35
C PHE A 251 8.05 27.04 -15.32
N ARG A 252 8.21 28.27 -14.81
CA ARG A 252 8.61 29.44 -15.61
C ARG A 252 10.12 29.58 -15.73
#